data_AF-T1AH84-F1
#
_entry.id   AF-T1AH84-F1
#
_cell.length_a   1.000
_cell.length_b   1.000
_cell.length_c   1.000
_cell.angle_alpha   90.00
_cell.angle_beta   90.00
_cell.angle_gamma   90.00
#
_symmetry.space_group_name_H-M   'P 1'
#
loop_
_entity.id
_entity.type
_entity.pdbx_description
1 polymer ?
#
loop_
_entity_poly.entity_id
_entity_poly.type
_entity_poly.pdbx_seq_one_letter_code
_entity_poly.pdbx_strand_id
1 'polypeptide(L)' 'MVIEVKQIVIEGNTQVDTGTLHDLVRDDEGKSLTLRQLQKDAQRVTEFYRARGYPLSRAIIPAQTLDGGQVRILVIE' A
#
# COMPACT_ATOMS: atom_id res chain seq x y z
N MET A 1 18.58 -3.50 0.98
CA MET A 1 18.23 -2.25 1.69
C MET A 1 16.90 -2.45 2.37
N VAL A 2 16.79 -2.04 3.64
CA VAL A 2 15.55 -2.02 4.41
C VAL A 2 15.14 -0.57 4.66
N ILE A 3 13.84 -0.35 4.86
CA ILE A 3 13.18 0.94 4.99
C ILE A 3 12.40 0.85 6.30
N GLU A 4 12.64 1.79 7.22
CA GLU A 4 11.83 1.90 8.42
C GLU A 4 10.49 2.53 8.05
N VAL A 5 9.42 1.74 8.17
CA VAL A 5 8.06 2.17 7.87
C VAL A 5 7.43 2.71 9.15
N LYS A 6 7.17 4.01 9.21
CA LYS A 6 6.45 4.66 10.31
C LYS A 6 4.97 4.81 10.01
N GLN A 7 4.63 5.06 8.76
CA GLN A 7 3.26 5.26 8.33
C GLN A 7 3.10 4.83 6.86
N ILE A 8 1.99 4.17 6.57
CA ILE A 8 1.56 3.84 5.22
C ILE A 8 0.39 4.76 4.85
N VAL A 9 0.50 5.41 3.70
CA VAL A 9 -0.53 6.31 3.17
C VAL A 9 -1.05 5.71 1.87
N ILE A 10 -2.37 5.55 1.77
CA ILE A 10 -3.02 5.02 0.58
C ILE A 10 -3.74 6.17 -0.13
N GLU A 11 -3.45 6.32 -1.42
CA GLU A 11 -3.97 7.39 -2.27
C GLU A 11 -4.59 6.82 -3.55
N GLY A 12 -5.43 7.60 -4.23
CA GLY A 12 -6.02 7.24 -5.53
C GLY A 12 -7.23 6.29 -5.46
N ASN A 13 -7.55 5.77 -4.28
CA ASN A 13 -8.76 4.98 -4.06
C ASN A 13 -10.02 5.85 -4.05
N THR A 14 -11.03 5.47 -4.84
CA THR A 14 -12.36 6.09 -4.86
C THR A 14 -13.49 5.08 -4.66
N GLN A 15 -13.26 3.81 -4.99
CA GLN A 15 -14.25 2.73 -4.84
C GLN A 15 -14.28 2.12 -3.44
N VAL A 16 -13.14 2.10 -2.76
CA VAL A 16 -13.00 1.60 -1.39
C VAL A 16 -12.44 2.72 -0.52
N ASP A 17 -12.94 2.86 0.71
CA ASP A 17 -12.43 3.86 1.64
C ASP A 17 -11.00 3.57 2.12
N THR A 18 -10.27 4.63 2.42
CA THR A 18 -8.84 4.55 2.80
C THR A 18 -8.63 3.78 4.09
N GLY A 19 -9.56 3.85 5.06
CA GLY A 19 -9.43 3.15 6.34
C GLY A 19 -9.45 1.64 6.17
N THR A 20 -10.41 1.14 5.40
CA THR A 20 -10.51 -0.28 5.03
C THR A 20 -9.26 -0.79 4.33
N LEU A 21 -8.66 -0.01 3.44
CA LEU A 21 -7.42 -0.42 2.75
C LEU A 21 -6.21 -0.32 3.68
N HIS A 22 -6.16 0.69 4.53
CA HIS A 22 -5.07 0.89 5.49
C HIS A 22 -5.02 -0.25 6.50
N ASP A 23 -6.17 -0.74 6.96
CA ASP A 23 -6.26 -1.91 7.84
C ASP A 23 -5.61 -3.18 7.26
N LEU A 24 -5.50 -3.32 5.92
CA LEU A 24 -4.84 -4.47 5.29
C LEU A 24 -3.32 -4.45 5.42
N VAL A 25 -2.74 -3.28 5.67
CA VAL A 25 -1.30 -3.02 5.60
C VAL A 25 -0.75 -2.41 6.90
N ARG A 26 -1.62 -1.95 7.81
CA ARG A 26 -1.22 -1.31 9.08
C ARG A 26 -0.31 -2.18 9.95
N ASP A 27 -0.43 -3.50 9.85
CA ASP A 27 0.38 -4.44 10.62
C ASP A 27 1.87 -4.30 10.31
N ASP A 28 2.21 -3.71 9.17
CA ASP A 28 3.58 -3.51 8.70
C ASP A 28 4.14 -2.11 9.01
N GLU A 29 3.34 -1.23 9.60
CA GLU A 29 3.84 -0.01 10.25
C GLU A 29 4.65 -0.35 11.51
N GLY A 30 5.69 0.44 11.78
CA GLY A 30 6.64 0.21 12.87
C GLY A 30 7.72 -0.85 12.55
N LYS A 31 7.72 -1.43 11.35
CA LYS A 31 8.70 -2.45 10.94
C LYS A 31 9.71 -1.91 9.93
N SER A 32 10.87 -2.58 9.88
CA SER A 32 11.85 -2.39 8.81
C SER A 32 11.54 -3.35 7.66
N LEU A 33 11.02 -2.81 6.57
CA LEU A 33 10.63 -3.57 5.38
C LEU A 33 11.59 -3.37 4.22
N THR A 34 11.74 -4.40 3.40
CA THR A 34 12.38 -4.33 2.09
C THR A 34 11.38 -3.83 1.05
N LEU A 35 11.88 -3.32 -0.08
CA LEU A 35 11.02 -2.97 -1.22
C LEU A 35 10.13 -4.15 -1.67
N ARG A 36 10.64 -5.38 -1.59
CA ARG A 36 9.86 -6.59 -1.93
C ARG A 36 8.70 -6.83 -0.95
N GLN A 37 8.86 -6.50 0.33
CA GLN A 37 7.77 -6.58 1.31
C GLN A 37 6.72 -5.50 1.04
N LEU A 38 7.13 -4.25 0.80
CA LEU A 38 6.20 -3.18 0.40
C LEU A 38 5.43 -3.52 -0.88
N GLN A 39 6.07 -4.18 -1.85
CA GLN A 39 5.40 -4.68 -3.04
C GLN A 39 4.36 -5.76 -2.73
N LYS A 40 4.57 -6.60 -1.71
CA LYS A 40 3.55 -7.56 -1.26
C LYS A 40 2.36 -6.86 -0.61
N ASP A 41 2.59 -5.75 0.09
CA ASP A 41 1.50 -4.96 0.69
C ASP A 41 0.62 -4.33 -0.39
N ALA A 42 1.25 -3.73 -1.41
CA ALA A 42 0.54 -3.25 -2.61
C ALA A 42 -0.18 -4.40 -3.35
N GLN A 43 0.41 -5.59 -3.40
CA GLN A 43 -0.24 -6.76 -3.98
C GLN A 43 -1.47 -7.20 -3.17
N ARG A 44 -1.41 -7.19 -1.84
CA ARG A 44 -2.54 -7.50 -0.96
C ARG A 44 -3.71 -6.54 -1.19
N VAL A 45 -3.43 -5.24 -1.32
CA VAL A 45 -4.43 -4.23 -1.70
C VAL A 45 -5.02 -4.55 -3.08
N THR A 46 -4.18 -4.88 -4.07
CA THR A 46 -4.65 -5.28 -5.42
C THR A 46 -5.58 -6.49 -5.39
N GLU A 47 -5.23 -7.53 -4.63
CA GLU A 47 -6.04 -8.74 -4.49
C GLU A 47 -7.39 -8.45 -3.81
N PHE A 48 -7.39 -7.55 -2.83
CA PHE A 48 -8.61 -7.09 -2.17
C PHE A 48 -9.58 -6.37 -3.13
N TYR A 49 -9.07 -5.53 -4.04
CA TYR A 49 -9.87 -4.90 -5.09
C TYR A 49 -10.45 -5.93 -6.06
N ARG A 50 -9.62 -6.88 -6.51
CA ARG A 50 -10.06 -7.95 -7.42
C ARG A 50 -11.18 -8.79 -6.80
N ALA A 51 -11.07 -9.12 -5.52
CA ALA A 51 -12.09 -9.87 -4.80
C ALA A 51 -13.43 -9.13 -4.67
N ARG A 52 -13.43 -7.79 -4.78
CA ARG A 52 -14.63 -6.94 -4.77
C ARG A 52 -15.24 -6.67 -6.14
N GLY A 53 -14.71 -7.27 -7.21
CA GLY A 53 -15.21 -7.07 -8.56
C GLY A 53 -14.53 -5.93 -9.33
N TYR A 54 -13.36 -5.49 -8.88
CA TYR A 54 -12.53 -4.49 -9.57
C TYR A 54 -11.26 -5.14 -10.17
N PRO A 55 -11.37 -5.93 -11.25
CA PRO A 55 -10.26 -6.73 -11.78
C PRO A 55 -9.16 -5.89 -12.45
N LEU A 56 -9.50 -4.68 -12.92
CA LEU A 56 -8.57 -3.77 -13.59
C LEU A 56 -7.77 -2.92 -12.60
N SER A 57 -8.28 -2.74 -11.38
CA SER A 57 -7.65 -1.89 -10.38
C SER A 57 -6.37 -2.53 -9.82
N ARG A 58 -5.38 -1.69 -9.53
CA ARG A 58 -4.04 -2.10 -9.07
C ARG A 58 -3.50 -1.12 -8.05
N ALA A 59 -2.89 -1.63 -7.01
CA ALA A 59 -2.08 -0.84 -6.09
C ALA A 59 -0.59 -0.99 -6.41
N ILE A 60 0.14 0.12 -6.37
CA ILE A 60 1.57 0.18 -6.67
C ILE A 60 2.32 0.99 -5.61
N ILE A 61 3.62 0.72 -5.48
CA ILE A 61 4.55 1.59 -4.75
C ILE A 61 5.17 2.54 -5.77
N PRO A 62 4.77 3.82 -5.83
CA PRO A 62 5.37 4.78 -6.76
C PRO A 62 6.82 5.09 -6.36
N ALA A 63 7.61 5.58 -7.32
CA ALA A 63 8.91 6.15 -7.03
C ALA A 63 8.73 7.34 -6.07
N GLN A 64 9.36 7.28 -4.90
CA GLN A 64 9.23 8.29 -3.87
C GLN A 64 10.51 8.37 -3.04
N THR A 65 10.78 9.57 -2.53
CA THR A 65 11.77 9.73 -1.47
C THR A 65 11.17 9.20 -0.17
N LEU A 66 11.82 8.20 0.40
CA LEU A 66 11.45 7.64 1.70
C LEU A 66 12.10 8.51 2.78
N ASP A 67 11.60 9.72 2.93
CA ASP A 67 11.97 10.63 4.00
C ASP A 67 10.95 10.52 5.14
N GLY A 68 11.43 10.47 6.37
CA GLY A 68 10.56 10.36 7.56
C GLY A 68 9.84 9.03 7.75
N GLY A 69 10.13 7.99 6.96
CA GLY A 69 9.54 6.65 7.11
C GLY A 69 8.08 6.53 6.63
N GLN A 70 7.59 7.50 5.87
CA GLN A 70 6.27 7.40 5.24
C GLN A 70 6.38 6.63 3.91
N VAL A 71 5.51 5.63 3.71
CA VAL A 71 5.39 4.90 2.45
C VAL A 71 4.05 5.18 1.83
N ARG A 72 4.03 5.65 0.58
CA ARG A 72 2.80 5.78 -0.20
C ARG A 72 2.51 4.53 -1.01
N ILE A 73 1.24 4.12 -1.01
CA ILE A 73 0.66 3.12 -1.91
C ILE A 73 -0.37 3.85 -2.78
N LEU A 74 -0.16 3.85 -4.09
CA LEU A 74 -1.10 4.45 -5.03
C LEU A 74 -2.01 3.38 -5.60
N VAL A 75 -3.32 3.55 -5.46
CA VAL A 75 -4.33 2.76 -6.14
C VAL A 75 -4.67 3.43 -7.47
N ILE A 76 -4.64 2.61 -8.53
CA ILE A 76 -5.06 2.96 -9.88
C ILE A 76 -6.31 2.14 -10.14
N GLU A 77 -7.46 2.79 -10.27
CA GLU A 77 -8.77 2.14 -10.45
C GLU A 77 -9.19 1.99 -11.89
#